data_AF-A0A0W0YA12-F1
#
_entry.id   AF-A0A0W0YA12-F1
#
_cell.length_a   1.000
_cell.length_b   1.000
_cell.length_c   1.000
_cell.angle_alpha   90.00
_cell.angle_beta   90.00
_cell.angle_gamma   90.00
#
_symmetry.space_group_name_H-M   'P 1'
#
loop_
_entity.id
_entity.type
_entity.pdbx_description
1 polymer ?
#
loop_
_entity_poly.entity_id
_entity_poly.type
_entity_poly.pdbx_seq_one_letter_code
_entity_poly.pdbx_strand_id
1 'polypeptide(L)'
;MNQQKGFSLIEVLLSLFLVTTLALALLQQQSQSKYMLNQLVTRIQATYYLDQIEETLTAQIKKHPFLPPFFHLVLQHKDQDVLVKLAWHEQLDFINRKHSSIELK
;
A
#
# COMPACT_ATOMS: atom_id res chain seq x y z
N MET A 1 61.95 -11.68 -7.85
CA MET A 1 61.34 -12.28 -9.06
C MET A 1 59.84 -12.32 -8.84
N ASN A 2 59.09 -11.51 -9.59
CA ASN A 2 57.67 -11.22 -9.35
C ASN A 2 56.78 -12.39 -9.78
N GLN A 3 56.16 -13.06 -8.80
CA GLN A 3 55.06 -13.99 -9.07
C GLN A 3 53.75 -13.19 -9.14
N GLN A 4 53.37 -12.74 -10.34
CA GLN A 4 51.99 -12.34 -10.58
C GLN A 4 51.12 -13.61 -10.55
N LYS A 5 50.54 -13.91 -9.39
CA LYS A 5 49.49 -14.93 -9.27
C LYS A 5 48.23 -14.36 -9.91
N GLY A 6 47.94 -14.77 -11.15
CA GLY A 6 46.66 -14.50 -11.78
C GLY A 6 45.53 -15.20 -11.01
N PHE A 7 44.31 -14.67 -11.13
CA PHE A 7 43.14 -15.33 -10.56
C PHE A 7 42.89 -16.67 -11.26
N SER A 8 42.59 -17.70 -10.46
CA SER A 8 42.16 -18.99 -11.00
C SER A 8 40.79 -18.84 -11.65
N LEU A 9 40.55 -19.56 -12.74
CA LEU A 9 39.25 -19.58 -13.42
C LEU A 9 38.10 -19.92 -12.45
N ILE A 10 38.36 -20.80 -11.48
CA ILE A 10 37.38 -21.19 -10.45
C ILE A 10 37.05 -20.01 -9.54
N GLU A 11 38.04 -19.22 -9.14
CA GLU A 11 37.83 -18.03 -8.29
C GLU A 11 37.02 -16.96 -9.01
N VAL A 12 37.28 -16.78 -10.31
CA VAL A 12 36.52 -15.85 -11.16
C VAL A 12 35.06 -16.33 -11.30
N LEU A 13 34.85 -17.61 -11.56
CA LEU A 13 33.50 -18.18 -11.70
C LEU A 13 32.71 -18.11 -10.38
N LEU A 14 33.34 -18.42 -9.26
CA LEU A 14 32.71 -18.30 -7.94
C LEU A 14 32.36 -16.84 -7.61
N SER A 15 33.28 -15.92 -7.90
CA SER A 15 33.06 -14.49 -7.71
C SER A 15 31.90 -13.98 -8.58
N LEU A 16 31.85 -14.39 -9.86
CA LEU A 16 30.76 -14.03 -10.75
C LEU A 16 29.42 -14.61 -10.30
N PHE A 17 29.41 -15.87 -9.84
CA PHE A 17 28.21 -16.51 -9.31
C PHE A 17 27.69 -15.81 -8.05
N LEU A 18 28.59 -15.41 -7.14
CA LEU A 18 28.23 -14.67 -5.93
C LEU A 18 27.66 -13.28 -6.28
N VAL A 19 28.31 -12.53 -7.17
CA VAL A 19 27.85 -11.20 -7.56
C VAL A 19 26.49 -11.26 -8.26
N THR A 20 26.29 -12.22 -9.16
CA THR A 20 25.01 -12.39 -9.87
C THR A 20 23.89 -12.79 -8.92
N THR A 21 24.16 -13.73 -7.99
CA THR A 21 23.18 -14.13 -6.97
C THR A 21 22.80 -12.97 -6.06
N LEU A 22 23.80 -12.20 -5.60
CA LEU A 22 23.57 -11.03 -4.75
C LEU A 22 22.78 -9.95 -5.48
N ALA A 23 23.14 -9.66 -6.74
CA ALA A 23 22.42 -8.69 -7.56
C ALA A 23 20.95 -9.10 -7.75
N LEU A 24 20.69 -10.39 -8.02
CA LEU A 24 19.33 -10.91 -8.19
C LEU A 24 18.52 -10.81 -6.88
N ALA A 25 19.12 -11.19 -5.75
CA ALA A 25 18.48 -11.09 -4.45
C ALA A 25 18.13 -9.64 -4.09
N LEU A 26 19.04 -8.70 -4.36
CA LEU A 26 18.80 -7.26 -4.12
C LEU A 26 17.68 -6.70 -5.00
N LEU A 27 17.61 -7.11 -6.27
CA LEU A 27 16.53 -6.70 -7.17
C LEU A 27 15.17 -7.22 -6.68
N GLN A 28 15.12 -8.49 -6.26
CA GLN A 28 13.89 -9.08 -5.71
C GLN A 28 13.47 -8.37 -4.43
N GLN A 29 14.42 -8.12 -3.51
CA GLN A 29 14.16 -7.38 -2.27
C GLN A 29 13.66 -5.96 -2.56
N GLN A 30 14.28 -5.24 -3.50
CA GLN A 30 13.88 -3.88 -3.86
C GLN A 30 12.44 -3.84 -4.41
N SER A 31 12.08 -4.78 -5.27
CA SER A 31 10.71 -4.89 -5.81
C SER A 31 9.69 -5.11 -4.70
N GLN A 32 9.96 -6.06 -3.80
CA GLN A 32 9.07 -6.37 -2.68
C GLN A 32 8.94 -5.18 -1.72
N SER A 33 10.03 -4.50 -1.40
CA SER A 33 9.98 -3.30 -0.55
C SER A 33 9.17 -2.17 -1.19
N LYS A 34 9.33 -1.93 -2.50
CA LYS A 34 8.54 -0.92 -3.22
C LYS A 34 7.05 -1.26 -3.18
N TYR A 35 6.70 -2.53 -3.38
CA TYR A 35 5.32 -2.98 -3.30
C TYR A 35 4.72 -2.73 -1.91
N MET A 36 5.42 -3.13 -0.83
CA MET A 36 4.96 -2.90 0.54
C MET A 36 4.82 -1.42 0.88
N LEU A 37 5.79 -0.59 0.46
CA LEU A 37 5.72 0.87 0.65
C LEU A 37 4.53 1.48 -0.09
N ASN A 38 4.28 1.06 -1.33
CA ASN A 38 3.15 1.56 -2.10
C ASN A 38 1.82 1.18 -1.42
N GLN A 39 1.69 -0.05 -0.93
CA GLN A 39 0.53 -0.48 -0.16
C GLN A 39 0.32 0.37 1.10
N LEU A 40 1.40 0.68 1.84
CA LEU A 40 1.33 1.52 3.03
C LEU A 40 0.88 2.94 2.68
N VAL A 41 1.45 3.55 1.63
CA VAL A 41 1.05 4.88 1.15
C VAL A 41 -0.42 4.88 0.78
N THR A 42 -0.89 3.89 0.02
CA THR A 42 -2.31 3.76 -0.33
C THR A 42 -3.19 3.61 0.91
N ARG A 43 -2.80 2.80 1.89
CA ARG A 43 -3.56 2.64 3.16
C ARG A 43 -3.60 3.92 3.99
N ILE A 44 -2.51 4.68 4.05
CA ILE A 44 -2.47 5.97 4.75
C ILE A 44 -3.41 6.96 4.07
N GLN A 45 -3.35 7.06 2.74
CA GLN A 45 -4.26 7.92 1.97
C GLN A 45 -5.72 7.50 2.14
N ALA A 46 -6.00 6.20 2.06
CA ALA A 46 -7.33 5.65 2.27
C ALA A 46 -7.88 6.00 3.66
N THR A 47 -7.06 5.88 4.70
CA THR A 47 -7.43 6.23 6.07
C THR A 47 -7.71 7.72 6.20
N TYR A 48 -6.83 8.56 5.65
CA TYR A 48 -7.02 10.01 5.63
C TYR A 48 -8.32 10.43 4.95
N TYR A 49 -8.65 9.85 3.80
CA TYR A 49 -9.92 10.12 3.13
C TYR A 49 -11.12 9.62 3.93
N LEU A 50 -10.99 8.48 4.61
CA LEU A 50 -12.05 7.98 5.48
C LEU A 50 -12.28 8.93 6.66
N ASP A 51 -11.22 9.42 7.30
CA ASP A 51 -11.30 10.42 8.38
C ASP A 51 -11.98 11.71 7.88
N GLN A 52 -11.65 12.19 6.68
CA GLN A 52 -12.33 13.35 6.08
C GLN A 52 -13.81 13.11 5.80
N ILE A 53 -14.17 11.91 5.31
CA ILE A 53 -15.57 11.55 5.07
C ILE A 53 -16.32 11.52 6.41
N GLU A 54 -15.73 10.92 7.44
CA GLU A 54 -16.27 10.87 8.80
C GLU A 54 -16.51 12.27 9.39
N GLU A 55 -15.55 13.19 9.23
CA GLU A 55 -15.69 14.59 9.65
C GLU A 55 -16.84 15.29 8.90
N THR A 56 -16.94 15.11 7.58
CA THR A 56 -18.02 15.74 6.80
C THR A 56 -19.41 15.18 7.15
N LEU A 57 -19.50 13.87 7.45
CA LEU A 57 -20.73 13.23 7.90
C LEU A 57 -21.14 13.75 9.29
N THR A 58 -20.19 13.86 10.22
CA THR A 58 -20.44 14.34 11.59
C THR A 58 -20.79 15.83 11.62
N ALA A 59 -20.10 16.64 10.81
CA ALA A 59 -20.33 18.08 10.73
C ALA A 59 -21.51 18.47 9.83
N GLN A 60 -22.22 17.49 9.22
CA GLN A 60 -23.33 17.70 8.27
C GLN A 60 -22.98 18.62 7.08
N ILE A 61 -21.69 18.66 6.71
CA ILE A 61 -21.23 19.48 5.60
C ILE A 61 -21.52 18.72 4.31
N LYS A 62 -22.42 19.24 3.46
CA LYS A 62 -22.84 18.60 2.19
C LYS A 62 -21.72 18.38 1.15
N LYS A 63 -20.49 18.79 1.45
CA LYS A 63 -19.35 18.74 0.52
C LYS A 63 -18.58 17.46 0.76
N HIS A 64 -18.81 16.45 -0.08
CA HIS A 64 -18.04 15.22 -0.06
C HIS A 64 -16.60 15.53 -0.53
N PRO A 65 -15.57 15.01 0.15
CA PRO A 65 -14.20 15.14 -0.34
C PRO A 65 -14.09 14.47 -1.71
N PHE A 66 -13.36 15.10 -2.64
CA PHE A 66 -13.13 14.53 -3.96
C PHE A 66 -12.21 13.32 -3.83
N LEU A 67 -12.77 12.11 -3.98
CA LEU A 67 -12.00 10.88 -3.95
C LEU A 67 -11.26 10.68 -5.28
N PRO A 68 -9.99 10.25 -5.24
CA PRO A 68 -9.29 9.78 -6.43
C PRO A 68 -10.06 8.64 -7.13
N PRO A 69 -9.97 8.52 -8.47
CA PRO A 69 -10.80 7.59 -9.26
C PRO A 69 -10.55 6.10 -8.96
N PHE A 70 -9.45 5.75 -8.28
CA PHE A 70 -9.10 4.38 -7.89
C PHE A 70 -9.65 3.97 -6.52
N PHE A 71 -10.25 4.90 -5.79
CA PHE A 71 -10.94 4.62 -4.54
C PHE A 71 -12.45 4.51 -4.79
N HIS A 72 -13.05 3.42 -4.34
CA HIS A 72 -14.48 3.19 -4.39
C HIS A 72 -15.05 3.31 -2.98
N LEU A 73 -15.82 4.38 -2.76
CA LEU A 73 -16.58 4.58 -1.54
C LEU A 73 -17.89 3.79 -1.62
N VAL A 74 -18.09 2.90 -0.65
CA VAL A 74 -19.33 2.13 -0.47
C VAL A 74 -19.89 2.50 0.89
N LEU A 75 -20.94 3.32 0.89
CA LEU A 75 -21.71 3.64 2.10
C LEU A 75 -22.85 2.63 2.21
N GLN A 76 -22.86 1.83 3.27
CA GLN A 76 -23.96 0.93 3.58
C GLN A 76 -24.65 1.40 4.85
N HIS A 77 -25.91 1.79 4.73
CA HIS A 77 -26.76 2.08 5.87
C HIS A 77 -27.43 0.78 6.31
N LYS A 78 -27.10 0.27 7.50
CA LYS A 78 -27.76 -0.89 8.10
C LYS A 78 -28.40 -0.45 9.41
N ASP A 79 -29.72 -0.38 9.42
CA ASP A 79 -30.55 -0.02 10.58
C ASP A 79 -30.11 1.29 11.29
N GLN A 80 -29.34 1.16 12.37
CA GLN A 80 -28.81 2.23 13.22
C GLN A 80 -27.29 2.41 13.08
N ASP A 81 -26.68 1.86 12.03
CA ASP A 81 -25.24 1.91 11.82
C ASP A 81 -24.90 2.35 10.38
N VAL A 82 -24.00 3.32 10.26
CA VAL A 82 -23.42 3.72 8.98
C VAL A 82 -22.09 2.98 8.83
N LEU A 83 -22.04 2.07 7.85
CA LEU A 83 -20.80 1.41 7.44
C LEU A 83 -20.17 2.22 6.31
N VAL A 84 -19.00 2.79 6.60
CA VAL A 84 -18.16 3.46 5.62
C VAL A 84 -17.09 2.48 5.16
N LYS A 85 -17.22 1.99 3.93
CA LYS A 85 -16.25 1.10 3.30
C LYS A 85 -15.52 1.84 2.19
N LEU A 86 -14.20 1.90 2.27
CA LEU A 86 -13.34 2.41 1.22
C LEU A 86 -12.55 1.26 0.62
N ALA A 87 -12.76 0.97 -0.66
CA ALA A 87 -12.11 -0.12 -1.37
C ALA A 87 -11.19 0.41 -2.48
N TRP A 88 -10.10 -0.29 -2.75
CA TRP A 88 -9.18 0.01 -3.86
C TRP A 88 -8.63 -1.29 -4.45
N HIS A 89 -7.91 -1.19 -5.58
CA HIS A 89 -7.32 -2.35 -6.27
C HIS A 89 -8.38 -3.40 -6.66
N GLU A 90 -9.37 -2.97 -7.46
CA GLU A 90 -10.50 -3.80 -7.91
C GLU A 90 -11.29 -4.44 -6.76
N GLN A 91 -11.42 -3.71 -5.63
CA GLN A 91 -12.16 -4.11 -4.43
C GLN A 91 -11.56 -5.24 -3.58
N LEU A 92 -10.32 -5.67 -3.87
CA LEU A 92 -9.63 -6.71 -3.09
C LEU A 92 -9.16 -6.20 -1.72
N ASP A 93 -8.71 -4.95 -1.66
CA ASP A 93 -8.33 -4.30 -0.41
C ASP A 93 -9.39 -3.29 0.01
N PHE A 94 -9.76 -3.33 1.29
CA PHE A 94 -10.73 -2.40 1.84
C PHE A 94 -10.45 -2.05 3.30
N ILE A 95 -10.86 -0.84 3.69
CA ILE A 95 -10.98 -0.42 5.09
C ILE A 95 -12.47 -0.22 5.37
N ASN A 96 -12.97 -0.91 6.39
CA ASN A 96 -14.32 -0.73 6.89
C ASN A 96 -14.26 -0.02 8.25
N ARG A 97 -15.03 1.04 8.42
CA ARG A 97 -15.38 1.57 9.76
C ARG A 97 -16.88 1.53 9.96
N LYS A 98 -17.26 1.16 11.18
CA LYS A 98 -18.65 1.08 11.61
C LYS A 98 -18.92 2.23 12.57
N HIS A 99 -19.95 3.03 12.29
CA HIS A 99 -20.41 4.09 13.17
C HIS A 99 -21.82 3.76 13.67
N SER A 100 -22.02 3.83 14.99
CA SER A 100 -23.35 3.86 15.59
C SER A 100 -23.97 5.20 15.22
N SER A 101 -25.18 5.16 14.64
CA SER A 101 -25.94 6.27 14.07
C SER A 101 -25.56 7.64 14.64
N ILE A 102 -24.94 8.46 13.79
CA ILE A 102 -25.14 9.91 13.90
C ILE A 102 -26.52 10.12 13.27
N GLU A 103 -27.48 10.54 14.08
CA GLU A 103 -28.81 10.96 13.61
C GLU A 103 -28.63 12.02 12.52
N LEU A 104 -28.80 11.62 11.26
CA LEU A 104 -29.08 12.54 10.17
C LEU A 104 -30.53 12.99 10.36
N LYS A 105 -30.69 14.11 11.06
CA LYS A 105 -31.96 14.81 11.20
C LYS A 105 -32.23 15.71 10.01
#